data_AF-A0A519L470-F1
#
_entry.id   AF-A0A519L470-F1
#
_cell.length_a   1.000
_cell.length_b   1.000
_cell.length_c   1.000
_cell.angle_alpha   90.00
_cell.angle_beta   90.00
_cell.angle_gamma   90.00
#
_symmetry.space_group_name_H-M   'P 1'
#
loop_
_entity.id
_entity.type
_entity.pdbx_description
1 polymer ?
#
loop_
_entity_poly.entity_id
_entity_poly.type
_entity_poly.pdbx_seq_one_letter_code
_entity_poly.pdbx_strand_id
1 'polypeptide(L)'
;MRKTFYPEQQILHLDLKNVSAESALASALPMLEARPELWSWDWIIDTPIVPTDATVGQIDQLAQMFRKPERKAFTVFATEDRFLHLWARVMDFQFPGRQHLIAPTSVAGARLIGKRRSAMKMN
;
A
#
# COMPACT_ATOMS: atom_id res chain seq x y z
N MET A 1 -8.79 0.36 -11.75
CA MET A 1 -7.65 0.82 -10.93
C MET A 1 -6.68 1.61 -11.80
N ARG A 2 -6.49 2.91 -11.53
CA ARG A 2 -5.43 3.69 -12.18
C ARG A 2 -4.14 3.50 -11.40
N LYS A 3 -3.01 3.41 -12.11
CA LYS A 3 -1.68 3.17 -11.55
C LYS A 3 -0.73 4.27 -12.01
N THR A 4 0.15 4.74 -11.14
CA THR A 4 1.20 5.69 -11.49
C THR A 4 2.49 5.27 -10.81
N PHE A 5 3.57 5.19 -11.57
CA PHE A 5 4.88 4.76 -11.09
C PHE A 5 5.76 5.99 -10.94
N TYR A 6 6.47 6.06 -9.82
CA TYR A 6 7.48 7.07 -9.53
C TYR A 6 8.82 6.35 -9.27
N PRO A 7 9.55 5.96 -10.34
CA PRO A 7 10.71 5.06 -10.22
C PRO A 7 11.85 5.64 -9.39
N GLU A 8 12.15 6.93 -9.57
CA GLU A 8 13.19 7.64 -8.83
C GLU A 8 12.94 7.62 -7.32
N GLN A 9 11.67 7.66 -6.91
CA GLN A 9 11.27 7.60 -5.51
C GLN A 9 10.97 6.18 -5.05
N GLN A 10 10.95 5.19 -5.94
CA GLN A 10 10.43 3.84 -5.69
C GLN A 10 9.05 3.88 -5.01
N ILE A 11 8.12 4.63 -5.61
CA ILE A 11 6.73 4.74 -5.15
C ILE A 11 5.78 4.22 -6.23
N LEU A 12 4.86 3.36 -5.84
CA LEU A 12 3.69 2.97 -6.62
C LEU A 12 2.46 3.68 -6.06
N HIS A 13 1.75 4.41 -6.90
CA HIS A 13 0.49 5.05 -6.53
C HIS A 13 -0.67 4.36 -7.24
N LEU A 14 -1.63 3.88 -6.45
CA LEU A 14 -2.85 3.23 -6.90
C LEU A 14 -4.06 4.09 -6.53
N ASP A 15 -4.92 4.33 -7.50
CA ASP A 15 -6.23 4.93 -7.28
C ASP A 15 -7.31 3.83 -7.35
N LEU A 16 -7.91 3.55 -6.19
CA LEU A 16 -8.97 2.57 -6.00
C LEU A 16 -10.35 3.22 -5.91
N LYS A 17 -10.49 4.53 -6.17
CA LYS A 17 -11.81 5.17 -6.20
C LYS A 17 -12.67 4.49 -7.26
N ASN A 18 -13.85 4.01 -6.84
CA ASN A 18 -14.80 3.27 -7.68
C ASN A 18 -14.25 1.95 -8.25
N VAL A 19 -13.32 1.29 -7.55
CA VAL A 19 -12.78 -0.03 -7.92
C VAL A 19 -13.11 -1.02 -6.83
N SER A 20 -13.71 -2.16 -7.19
CA SER A 20 -13.93 -3.27 -6.26
C SER A 20 -12.60 -3.91 -5.85
N ALA A 21 -12.53 -4.48 -4.66
CA ALA A 21 -11.37 -5.21 -4.18
C ALA A 21 -11.02 -6.40 -5.08
N GLU A 22 -12.02 -7.08 -5.62
CA GLU A 22 -11.82 -8.15 -6.61
C GLU A 22 -11.11 -7.63 -7.87
N SER A 23 -11.60 -6.53 -8.45
CA SER A 23 -10.98 -5.91 -9.63
C SER A 23 -9.59 -5.35 -9.33
N ALA A 24 -9.39 -4.81 -8.12
CA ALA A 24 -8.10 -4.32 -7.67
C ALA A 24 -7.09 -5.47 -7.54
N LEU A 25 -7.49 -6.59 -6.93
CA LEU A 25 -6.67 -7.78 -6.76
C LEU A 25 -6.32 -8.43 -8.12
N ALA A 26 -7.33 -8.64 -8.98
CA ALA A 26 -7.14 -9.17 -10.33
C ALA A 26 -6.20 -8.29 -11.18
N SER A 27 -6.15 -6.98 -10.89
CA SER A 27 -5.21 -6.06 -11.53
C SER A 27 -3.83 -6.02 -10.86
N ALA A 28 -3.72 -6.35 -9.57
CA ALA A 28 -2.51 -6.25 -8.78
C ALA A 28 -1.61 -7.50 -8.93
N LEU A 29 -2.20 -8.70 -8.96
CA LEU A 29 -1.43 -9.94 -9.05
C LEU A 29 -0.60 -10.02 -10.34
N PRO A 30 -1.16 -9.84 -11.56
CA PRO A 30 -0.36 -9.90 -12.78
C PRO A 30 0.70 -8.79 -12.85
N MET A 31 0.44 -7.65 -12.21
CA MET A 31 1.41 -6.56 -12.13
C MET A 31 2.61 -6.93 -11.25
N LEU A 32 2.38 -7.59 -10.11
CA LEU A 32 3.43 -8.06 -9.23
C LEU A 32 4.20 -9.23 -9.83
N GLU A 33 3.53 -10.10 -10.59
CA GLU A 33 4.18 -11.18 -11.35
C GLU A 33 5.10 -10.61 -12.43
N ALA A 34 4.61 -9.64 -13.21
CA ALA A 34 5.39 -9.01 -14.29
C ALA A 34 6.53 -8.12 -13.77
N ARG A 35 6.35 -7.52 -12.58
CA ARG A 35 7.31 -6.60 -11.96
C ARG A 35 7.47 -6.88 -10.47
N PRO A 36 8.19 -7.96 -10.11
CA PRO A 36 8.35 -8.36 -8.72
C PRO A 36 8.98 -7.26 -7.87
N GLU A 37 9.86 -6.41 -8.40
CA GLU A 37 10.48 -5.35 -7.61
C GLU A 37 9.48 -4.39 -6.93
N LEU A 38 8.26 -4.28 -7.46
CA LEU A 38 7.20 -3.42 -6.92
C LEU A 38 6.73 -3.82 -5.52
N TRP A 39 6.86 -5.09 -5.11
CA TRP A 39 6.49 -5.48 -3.73
C TRP A 39 7.39 -4.80 -2.69
N SER A 40 8.60 -4.38 -3.07
CA SER A 40 9.56 -3.69 -2.20
C SER A 40 9.41 -2.16 -2.20
N TRP A 41 8.65 -1.61 -3.15
CA TRP A 41 8.41 -0.17 -3.28
C TRP A 41 7.45 0.33 -2.20
N ASP A 42 7.47 1.63 -1.93
CA ASP A 42 6.41 2.22 -1.09
C ASP A 42 5.15 2.40 -1.90
N TRP A 43 4.00 2.18 -1.28
CA TRP A 43 2.70 2.25 -1.92
C TRP A 43 1.90 3.42 -1.37
N ILE A 44 1.21 4.15 -2.24
CA ILE A 44 0.18 5.11 -1.88
C ILE A 44 -1.12 4.63 -2.52
N ILE A 45 -2.16 4.48 -1.72
CA ILE A 45 -3.44 3.91 -2.14
C ILE A 45 -4.54 4.92 -1.81
N ASP A 46 -5.11 5.57 -2.82
CA ASP A 46 -6.32 6.37 -2.64
C ASP A 46 -7.53 5.42 -2.52
N THR A 47 -8.25 5.47 -1.39
CA THR A 47 -9.38 4.56 -1.08
C THR A 47 -10.55 5.32 -0.44
N PRO A 48 -11.83 4.98 -0.77
CA PRO A 48 -13.02 5.63 -0.20
C PRO A 48 -13.27 5.31 1.29
N ILE A 49 -14.33 5.89 1.87
CA ILE A 49 -14.60 5.89 3.32
C ILE A 49 -15.05 4.52 3.89
N VAL A 50 -16.04 3.78 3.38
CA VAL A 50 -16.37 2.39 3.84
C VAL A 50 -17.35 1.75 2.82
N PRO A 51 -17.42 0.41 2.65
CA PRO A 51 -16.41 -0.59 2.95
C PRO A 51 -15.58 -0.90 1.71
N THR A 52 -14.29 -1.08 1.94
CA THR A 52 -13.51 -2.00 1.13
C THR A 52 -14.21 -3.35 1.16
N ASP A 53 -14.83 -3.74 0.05
CA ASP A 53 -15.30 -5.09 -0.25
C ASP A 53 -14.16 -6.14 -0.22
N ALA A 54 -12.96 -5.72 0.17
CA ALA A 54 -11.80 -6.55 0.42
C ALA A 54 -12.07 -7.49 1.60
N THR A 55 -12.14 -8.76 1.28
CA THR A 55 -12.15 -9.83 2.26
C THR A 55 -10.74 -10.07 2.80
N VAL A 56 -10.64 -10.65 4.00
CA VAL A 56 -9.36 -11.10 4.56
C VAL A 56 -8.63 -12.06 3.61
N GLY A 57 -9.36 -12.93 2.92
CA GLY A 57 -8.79 -13.86 1.94
C GLY A 57 -8.17 -13.16 0.72
N GLN A 58 -8.79 -12.09 0.21
CA GLN A 58 -8.22 -11.28 -0.88
C GLN A 58 -6.95 -10.54 -0.44
N ILE A 59 -6.93 -10.04 0.80
CA ILE A 59 -5.74 -9.40 1.37
C ILE A 59 -4.63 -10.44 1.56
N ASP A 60 -4.96 -11.62 2.05
CA ASP A 60 -4.00 -12.73 2.22
C ASP A 60 -3.41 -13.17 0.88
N GLN A 61 -4.25 -13.33 -0.16
CA GLN A 61 -3.80 -13.64 -1.50
C GLN A 61 -2.83 -12.57 -2.06
N LEU A 62 -3.10 -11.29 -1.81
CA LEU A 62 -2.16 -10.23 -2.16
C LEU A 62 -0.86 -10.34 -1.35
N ALA A 63 -0.95 -10.57 -0.04
CA ALA A 63 0.18 -10.66 0.87
C ALA A 63 1.15 -11.80 0.51
N GLN A 64 0.65 -12.92 -0.02
CA GLN A 64 1.49 -14.04 -0.49
C GLN A 64 2.46 -13.66 -1.61
N MET A 65 2.19 -12.57 -2.35
CA MET A 65 3.11 -12.04 -3.37
C MET A 65 4.26 -11.22 -2.77
N PHE A 66 4.18 -10.85 -1.50
CA PHE A 66 5.16 -10.01 -0.84
C PHE A 66 6.22 -10.85 -0.13
N ARG A 67 7.46 -10.37 -0.22
CA ARG A 67 8.58 -10.88 0.55
C ARG A 67 9.02 -9.82 1.55
N LYS A 68 9.82 -10.21 2.54
CA LYS A 68 10.44 -9.24 3.45
C LYS A 68 11.45 -8.39 2.66
N PRO A 69 11.27 -7.06 2.56
CA PRO A 69 12.21 -6.20 1.86
C PRO A 69 13.49 -6.02 2.68
N GLU A 70 14.60 -5.75 1.99
CA GLU A 70 15.88 -5.41 2.63
C GLU A 70 15.76 -4.15 3.49
N ARG A 71 15.03 -3.15 2.97
CA ARG A 71 14.65 -1.93 3.69
C ARG A 71 13.18 -1.97 4.06
N LYS A 72 12.81 -1.43 5.21
CA LYS A 72 11.38 -1.29 5.58
C LYS A 72 10.64 -0.53 4.48
N ALA A 73 9.51 -1.09 4.05
CA ALA A 73 8.61 -0.49 3.07
C ALA A 73 7.35 0.05 3.75
N PHE A 74 6.69 0.99 3.10
CA PHE A 74 5.49 1.65 3.63
C PHE A 74 4.35 1.55 2.63
N THR A 75 3.15 1.25 3.12
CA THR A 75 1.90 1.47 2.38
C THR A 75 1.13 2.56 3.09
N VAL A 76 0.78 3.63 2.37
CA VAL A 76 -0.08 4.69 2.90
C VAL A 76 -1.44 4.61 2.25
N PHE A 77 -2.48 4.40 3.06
CA PHE A 77 -3.85 4.59 2.61
C PHE A 77 -4.21 6.07 2.75
N ALA A 78 -4.47 6.70 1.60
CA ALA A 78 -5.01 8.04 1.50
C ALA A 78 -6.54 7.94 1.56
N THR A 79 -7.09 8.26 2.72
CA THR A 79 -8.52 8.09 3.00
C THR A 79 -8.99 9.07 4.06
N GLU A 80 -10.29 9.36 4.02
CA GLU A 80 -11.00 10.03 5.10
C GLU A 80 -11.60 9.03 6.12
N ASP A 81 -11.48 7.72 5.87
CA ASP A 81 -11.91 6.68 6.82
C ASP A 81 -11.06 6.75 8.09
N ARG A 82 -11.72 7.14 9.18
CA ARG A 82 -11.10 7.24 10.49
C ARG A 82 -10.83 5.88 11.12
N PHE A 83 -11.40 4.78 10.63
CA PHE A 83 -11.26 3.45 11.20
C PHE A 83 -10.27 2.55 10.47
N LEU A 84 -9.88 2.90 9.23
CA LEU A 84 -8.94 2.09 8.44
C LEU A 84 -7.58 1.89 9.12
N HIS A 85 -7.20 2.77 10.07
CA HIS A 85 -5.97 2.59 10.85
C HIS A 85 -5.94 1.28 11.67
N LEU A 86 -7.12 0.75 12.07
CA LEU A 86 -7.21 -0.52 12.76
C LEU A 86 -6.83 -1.67 11.82
N TRP A 87 -7.38 -1.66 10.60
CA TRP A 87 -7.05 -2.63 9.56
C TRP A 87 -5.61 -2.50 9.07
N ALA A 88 -5.07 -1.29 8.94
CA ALA A 88 -3.66 -1.06 8.65
C ALA A 88 -2.75 -1.79 9.64
N ARG A 89 -3.07 -1.74 10.94
CA ARG A 89 -2.30 -2.45 11.96
C ARG A 89 -2.43 -3.97 11.86
N VAL A 90 -3.57 -4.49 11.45
CA VAL A 90 -3.75 -5.93 11.17
C VAL A 90 -2.87 -6.34 9.97
N MET A 91 -2.85 -5.53 8.91
CA MET A 91 -2.03 -5.79 7.72
C MET A 91 -0.52 -5.77 8.01
N ASP A 92 -0.04 -5.04 9.02
CA ASP A 92 1.38 -5.08 9.41
C ASP A 92 1.86 -6.51 9.79
N PHE A 93 0.95 -7.37 10.26
CA PHE A 93 1.27 -8.78 10.55
C PHE A 93 1.27 -9.67 9.29
N GLN A 94 0.54 -9.28 8.25
CA GLN A 94 0.41 -10.04 7.00
C GLN A 94 1.50 -9.72 5.98
N PHE A 95 2.09 -8.52 6.02
CA PHE A 95 3.12 -8.08 5.07
C PHE A 95 4.47 -7.88 5.77
N PRO A 96 5.37 -8.89 5.77
CA PRO A 96 6.63 -8.83 6.51
C PRO A 96 7.50 -7.64 6.10
N GLY A 97 7.97 -6.86 7.08
CA GLY A 97 8.86 -5.71 6.85
C GLY A 97 8.18 -4.52 6.16
N ARG A 98 6.85 -4.54 6.02
CA ARG A 98 6.04 -3.42 5.54
C ARG A 98 5.22 -2.83 6.68
N GLN A 99 5.11 -1.51 6.71
CA GLN A 99 4.24 -0.81 7.64
C GLN A 99 3.13 -0.06 6.89
N HIS A 100 1.90 -0.22 7.37
CA HIS A 100 0.72 0.43 6.83
C HIS A 100 0.40 1.67 7.65
N LEU A 101 0.14 2.77 6.95
CA LEU A 101 -0.04 4.10 7.49
C LEU A 101 -1.30 4.71 6.88
N ILE A 102 -1.89 5.68 7.59
CA ILE A 102 -3.04 6.44 7.10
C ILE A 102 -2.63 7.90 6.91
N ALA A 103 -3.11 8.50 5.82
CA ALA A 103 -3.01 9.92 5.57
C ALA A 103 -4.33 10.45 4.99
N PRO A 104 -4.66 11.74 5.17
CA PRO A 104 -5.90 12.31 4.65
C PRO A 104 -5.89 12.42 3.11
N THR A 105 -4.71 12.47 2.48
CA THR A 105 -4.56 12.59 1.02
C THR A 105 -3.30 11.87 0.55
N SER A 106 -3.23 11.53 -0.75
CA SER A 106 -2.04 10.94 -1.37
C SER A 106 -0.81 11.85 -1.27
N VAL A 107 -0.99 13.16 -1.40
CA VAL A 107 0.10 14.15 -1.19
C VAL A 107 0.63 14.11 0.24
N ALA A 108 -0.26 14.06 1.23
CA ALA A 108 0.14 13.90 2.63
C ALA A 108 0.83 12.54 2.86
N GLY A 109 0.40 11.49 2.18
CA GLY A 109 1.00 10.17 2.23
C GLY A 109 2.44 10.14 1.67
N ALA A 110 2.68 10.77 0.53
CA ALA A 110 4.03 10.91 -0.02
C ALA A 110 4.97 11.64 0.95
N ARG A 111 4.50 12.74 1.57
CA ARG A 111 5.26 13.46 2.60
C ARG A 111 5.54 12.59 3.83
N LEU A 112 4.56 11.77 4.25
CA LEU A 112 4.70 10.87 5.39
C LEU A 112 5.75 9.78 5.12
N ILE A 113 5.75 9.18 3.93
CA ILE A 113 6.79 8.24 3.49
C ILE A 113 8.17 8.90 3.56
N GLY A 114 8.31 10.11 3.00
CA GLY A 114 9.56 10.87 3.07
C GLY A 114 10.06 11.06 4.50
N LYS A 115 9.18 11.48 5.43
CA LYS A 115 9.52 11.62 6.84
C LYS A 115 9.98 10.30 7.48
N ARG A 116 9.28 9.19 7.19
CA ARG A 116 9.62 7.86 7.74
C ARG A 116 10.96 7.36 7.23
N ARG A 117 11.22 7.49 5.92
CA ARG A 117 12.51 7.14 5.32
C ARG A 117 13.66 7.95 5.93
N SER A 118 13.49 9.26 6.10
CA SER A 118 14.52 10.12 6.70
C SER A 118 14.80 9.75 8.15
N ALA A 119 13.78 9.44 8.94
CA ALA A 119 13.94 8.99 10.32
C ALA A 119 14.73 7.68 10.44
N MET A 120 14.63 6.80 9.44
CA MET A 120 15.38 5.53 9.42
C MET A 120 16.84 5.67 9.00
N LYS A 121 17.20 6.70 8.23
CA LYS A 121 18.60 6.94 7.81
C LYS A 121 19.47 7.51 8.93
N MET A 122 18.86 8.02 10.00
CA MET A 122 19.55 8.60 11.14
C MET A 122 19.86 7.58 12.25
N ASN A 123 19.45 6.33 12.07
CA ASN A 123 19.74 5.19 12.94
C ASN A 123 20.67 4.21 12.21
#